data_AF-A0A2T5LKZ0-F1
#
_entry.id   AF-A0A2T5LKZ0-F1
#
_cell.length_a   1.000
_cell.length_b   1.000
_cell.length_c   1.000
_cell.angle_alpha   90.00
_cell.angle_beta   90.00
_cell.angle_gamma   90.00
#
_symmetry.space_group_name_H-M   'P 1'
#
loop_
_entity.id
_entity.type
_entity.pdbx_description
1 polymer ?
#
loop_
_entity_poly.entity_id
_entity_poly.type
_entity_poly.pdbx_seq_one_letter_code
_entity_poly.pdbx_strand_id
1 'polypeptide(L)'
;MDKEIQRLQEELRSLKEREKKAQAELALLCATPLLSELRSEVLSLEEETGTLSASVAQAQGEDSVQVSAQEKAEVIRDWKFWQRQASVRGEICRDLWRKCSETLPEDMTREELWVWRGLF
;
A
#
# COMPACT_ATOMS: atom_id res chain seq x y z
N MET A 1 -39.61 -39.85 53.70
CA MET A 1 -38.90 -38.58 53.57
C MET A 1 -37.84 -38.64 52.47
N ASP A 2 -36.95 -39.64 52.43
CA ASP A 2 -35.84 -39.68 51.45
C ASP A 2 -36.23 -39.82 49.97
N LYS A 3 -37.31 -40.55 49.66
CA LYS A 3 -37.78 -40.71 48.27
C LYS A 3 -38.24 -39.39 47.63
N GLU A 4 -38.88 -38.53 48.41
CA GLU A 4 -39.36 -37.23 47.95
C GLU A 4 -38.16 -36.29 47.70
N ILE A 5 -37.16 -36.33 48.58
CA ILE A 5 -35.93 -35.57 48.43
C ILE A 5 -35.18 -35.99 47.17
N GLN A 6 -35.07 -37.29 46.89
CA GLN A 6 -34.45 -37.80 45.67
C GLN A 6 -35.21 -37.36 44.41
N ARG A 7 -36.55 -37.43 44.41
CA ARG A 7 -37.37 -36.97 43.27
C ARG A 7 -37.14 -35.50 43.00
N LEU A 8 -37.18 -34.66 44.04
CA LEU A 8 -36.96 -33.23 43.93
C LEU A 8 -35.55 -32.90 43.45
N GLN A 9 -34.51 -33.62 43.89
CA GLN A 9 -33.14 -33.44 43.41
C GLN A 9 -32.95 -33.79 41.93
N GLU A 10 -33.67 -34.81 41.45
CA GLU A 10 -33.66 -35.20 40.04
C GLU A 10 -34.40 -34.16 39.18
N GLU A 11 -35.57 -33.69 39.65
CA GLU A 11 -36.32 -32.61 39.03
C GLU A 11 -35.47 -31.33 38.91
N LEU A 12 -34.78 -30.95 40.00
CA LEU A 12 -33.92 -29.76 40.05
C LEU A 12 -32.73 -29.88 39.09
N ARG A 13 -32.11 -31.06 39.00
CA ARG A 13 -31.06 -31.33 38.00
C ARG A 13 -31.59 -31.20 36.57
N SER A 14 -32.75 -31.79 36.29
CA SER A 14 -33.38 -31.72 34.97
C SER A 14 -33.73 -30.27 34.56
N LEU A 15 -34.22 -29.46 35.51
CA LEU A 15 -34.55 -28.06 35.27
C LEU A 15 -33.29 -27.24 34.99
N LYS A 16 -32.22 -27.47 35.74
CA LYS A 16 -30.93 -26.79 35.55
C LYS A 16 -30.29 -27.10 34.20
N GLU A 17 -30.43 -28.33 33.71
CA GLU A 17 -29.98 -28.68 32.36
C GLU A 17 -30.80 -28.00 31.28
N ARG A 18 -32.13 -27.95 31.43
CA ARG A 18 -33.02 -27.22 30.51
C ARG A 18 -32.71 -25.72 30.49
N GLU A 19 -32.46 -25.13 31.66
CA GLU A 19 -32.06 -23.72 31.77
C GLU A 19 -30.77 -23.44 31.01
N LYS A 20 -29.72 -24.25 31.22
CA LYS A 20 -28.45 -24.11 30.50
C LYS A 20 -28.63 -24.23 28.99
N LYS A 21 -29.46 -25.18 28.54
CA LYS A 21 -29.74 -25.37 27.11
C LYS A 21 -30.46 -24.15 26.53
N ALA A 22 -31.48 -23.64 27.22
CA ALA A 22 -32.20 -22.44 26.79
C ALA A 22 -31.31 -21.19 26.76
N GLN A 23 -30.39 -21.03 27.73
CA GLN A 23 -29.41 -19.95 27.73
C GLN A 23 -28.46 -20.04 26.52
N ALA A 24 -28.00 -21.25 26.18
CA ALA A 24 -27.15 -21.46 25.01
C ALA A 24 -27.89 -21.17 23.68
N GLU A 25 -29.15 -21.61 23.56
CA GLU A 25 -30.00 -21.33 22.40
C GLU A 25 -30.28 -19.83 22.26
N LEU A 26 -30.55 -19.14 23.37
CA LEU A 26 -30.75 -17.69 23.38
C LEU A 26 -29.47 -16.95 22.96
N ALA A 27 -28.31 -17.36 23.47
CA ALA A 27 -27.03 -16.76 23.09
C ALA A 27 -26.75 -16.92 21.58
N LEU A 28 -27.09 -18.08 21.00
CA LEU A 28 -26.96 -18.32 19.56
C LEU A 28 -27.90 -17.41 18.75
N LEU A 29 -29.16 -17.26 19.19
CA LEU A 29 -30.12 -16.37 18.54
C LEU A 29 -29.69 -14.90 18.61
N CYS A 30 -29.22 -14.45 19.79
CA CYS A 30 -28.72 -13.08 19.96
C CYS A 30 -27.41 -12.80 19.21
N ALA A 31 -26.59 -13.82 18.95
CA ALA A 31 -25.41 -13.70 18.11
C ALA A 31 -25.73 -13.63 16.61
N THR A 32 -26.97 -13.97 16.21
CA THR A 32 -27.40 -13.92 14.82
C THR A 32 -28.01 -12.53 14.55
N PRO A 33 -27.35 -11.66 13.77
CA PRO A 33 -27.90 -10.34 13.46
C PRO A 33 -29.20 -10.47 12.67
N LEU A 34 -30.09 -9.50 12.81
CA LEU A 34 -31.35 -9.51 12.06
C LEU A 34 -31.07 -9.33 10.57
N LEU A 35 -31.85 -10.00 9.72
CA LEU A 35 -31.70 -9.88 8.26
C LEU A 35 -31.87 -8.42 7.78
N SER A 36 -32.70 -7.63 8.46
CA SER A 36 -32.88 -6.21 8.17
C SER A 36 -31.62 -5.39 8.48
N GLU A 37 -30.91 -5.70 9.56
CA GLU A 37 -29.66 -5.04 9.96
C GLU A 37 -28.56 -5.39 8.97
N LEU A 38 -28.40 -6.67 8.64
CA LEU A 38 -27.45 -7.13 7.61
C LEU A 38 -27.70 -6.44 6.26
N ARG A 39 -28.96 -6.31 5.83
CA ARG A 39 -29.29 -5.59 4.59
C ARG A 39 -28.90 -4.12 4.65
N SER A 40 -29.13 -3.47 5.79
CA SER A 40 -28.74 -2.07 5.99
C SER A 40 -27.22 -1.90 5.96
N GLU A 41 -26.48 -2.80 6.60
CA GLU A 41 -25.01 -2.79 6.61
C GLU A 41 -24.46 -3.02 5.20
N VAL A 42 -25.02 -3.97 4.44
CA VAL A 42 -24.64 -4.21 3.04
C VAL A 42 -24.84 -2.95 2.20
N LEU A 43 -25.99 -2.28 2.32
CA LEU A 43 -26.24 -1.03 1.59
C LEU A 43 -25.25 0.08 1.97
N SER A 44 -24.91 0.20 3.26
CA SER A 44 -23.88 1.15 3.73
C SER A 44 -22.51 0.84 3.12
N LEU A 45 -22.13 -0.44 3.11
CA LEU A 45 -20.86 -0.88 2.52
C LEU A 45 -20.81 -0.66 1.01
N GLU A 46 -21.91 -0.88 0.29
CA GLU A 46 -22.03 -0.58 -1.14
C GLU A 46 -21.84 0.92 -1.41
N GLU A 47 -22.40 1.79 -0.57
CA GLU A 47 -22.21 3.25 -0.68
C GLU A 47 -20.76 3.67 -0.35
N GLU A 48 -20.17 3.14 0.72
CA GLU A 48 -18.78 3.40 1.10
C GLU A 48 -17.79 2.93 0.03
N THR A 49 -18.00 1.74 -0.53
CA THR A 49 -17.15 1.24 -1.61
C THR A 49 -17.28 2.06 -2.88
N GLY A 50 -18.50 2.52 -3.22
CA GLY A 50 -18.74 3.44 -4.34
C GLY A 50 -18.01 4.78 -4.17
N THR A 51 -18.13 5.39 -2.99
CA THR A 51 -17.49 6.68 -2.67
C THR A 51 -15.96 6.58 -2.65
N LEU A 52 -15.41 5.52 -2.08
CA LEU A 52 -13.97 5.25 -2.10
C LEU A 52 -13.46 5.02 -3.53
N SER A 53 -14.19 4.23 -4.34
CA SER A 53 -13.81 3.97 -5.72
C SER A 53 -13.80 5.25 -6.57
N ALA A 54 -14.81 6.10 -6.41
CA ALA A 54 -14.85 7.41 -7.07
C ALA A 54 -13.70 8.32 -6.61
N SER A 55 -13.39 8.32 -5.31
CA SER A 55 -12.27 9.08 -4.75
C SER A 55 -10.92 8.60 -5.28
N VAL A 56 -10.74 7.28 -5.40
CA VAL A 56 -9.53 6.67 -5.98
C VAL A 56 -9.40 7.02 -7.46
N ALA A 57 -10.49 6.97 -8.23
CA ALA A 57 -10.50 7.36 -9.63
C ALA A 57 -10.15 8.85 -9.80
N GLN A 58 -10.70 9.73 -8.95
CA GLN A 58 -10.38 11.15 -8.94
C GLN A 58 -8.91 11.41 -8.58
N ALA A 59 -8.39 10.71 -7.57
CA ALA A 59 -7.01 10.87 -7.11
C ALA A 59 -5.97 10.32 -8.11
N GLN A 60 -6.34 9.30 -8.89
CA GLN A 60 -5.51 8.82 -9.98
C GLN A 60 -5.40 9.88 -11.09
N GLY A 61 -6.45 10.63 -11.41
CA GLY A 61 -6.40 11.56 -12.54
C GLY A 61 -6.19 10.83 -13.87
N GLU A 62 -6.38 11.52 -14.99
CA GLU A 62 -6.42 10.88 -16.32
C GLU A 62 -5.08 10.25 -16.75
N ASP A 63 -3.96 10.64 -16.14
CA ASP A 63 -2.60 10.22 -16.53
C ASP A 63 -1.85 9.36 -15.47
N SER A 64 -2.51 8.91 -14.39
CA SER A 64 -1.83 8.04 -13.41
C SER A 64 -1.73 6.60 -13.92
N VAL A 65 -0.53 6.25 -14.36
CA VAL A 65 -0.14 4.86 -14.57
C VAL A 65 0.07 4.22 -13.21
N GLN A 66 -0.71 3.17 -12.91
CA GLN A 66 -0.45 2.33 -11.74
C GLN A 66 0.87 1.58 -11.95
N VAL A 67 1.94 2.08 -11.34
CA VAL A 67 3.26 1.44 -11.36
C VAL A 67 3.39 0.49 -10.16
N SER A 68 3.69 -0.77 -10.44
CA SER A 68 3.95 -1.79 -9.42
C SER A 68 5.16 -1.43 -8.56
N ALA A 69 5.25 -2.03 -7.36
CA ALA A 69 6.40 -1.83 -6.49
C ALA A 69 7.71 -2.30 -7.15
N GLN A 70 7.65 -3.34 -7.98
CA GLN A 70 8.81 -3.85 -8.70
C GLN A 70 9.29 -2.86 -9.77
N GLU A 71 8.38 -2.36 -10.62
CA GLU A 71 8.73 -1.37 -11.65
C GLU A 71 9.30 -0.08 -11.02
N LYS A 72 8.73 0.38 -9.89
CA LYS A 72 9.32 1.51 -9.13
C LYS A 72 10.75 1.22 -8.69
N ALA A 73 11.02 0.01 -8.18
CA ALA A 73 12.35 -0.38 -7.73
C ALA A 73 13.35 -0.45 -8.89
N GLU A 74 12.92 -0.91 -10.07
CA GLU A 74 13.72 -0.93 -11.30
C GLU A 74 14.05 0.49 -11.78
N VAL A 75 13.05 1.38 -11.87
CA VAL A 75 13.26 2.78 -12.24
C VAL A 75 14.22 3.49 -11.28
N ILE A 76 14.10 3.26 -9.98
CA ILE A 76 15.02 3.85 -8.99
C ILE A 76 16.46 3.34 -9.20
N ARG A 77 16.62 2.06 -9.54
CA ARG A 77 17.93 1.46 -9.79
C ARG A 77 18.57 2.07 -11.02
N ASP A 78 17.82 2.18 -12.10
CA ASP A 78 18.29 2.75 -13.36
C ASP A 78 18.61 4.24 -13.20
N TRP A 79 17.76 4.97 -12.49
CA TRP A 79 18.02 6.37 -12.16
C TRP A 79 19.36 6.55 -11.43
N LYS A 80 19.62 5.73 -10.40
CA LYS A 80 20.90 5.76 -9.67
C LYS A 80 22.08 5.39 -10.56
N PHE A 81 21.92 4.42 -11.46
CA PHE A 81 22.95 4.06 -12.42
C PHE A 81 23.28 5.23 -13.35
N TRP A 82 22.28 5.83 -13.98
CA TRP A 82 22.47 6.98 -14.88
C TRP A 82 23.03 8.21 -14.17
N GLN A 83 22.60 8.46 -12.94
CA GLN A 83 23.16 9.54 -12.13
C GLN A 83 24.67 9.36 -11.91
N ARG A 84 25.11 8.14 -11.56
CA ARG A 84 26.55 7.83 -11.43
C ARG A 84 27.29 8.01 -12.75
N GLN A 85 26.72 7.54 -13.86
CA GLN A 85 27.31 7.72 -15.19
C GLN A 85 27.47 9.20 -15.54
N ALA A 86 26.47 10.03 -15.26
CA ALA A 86 26.53 11.47 -15.48
C ALA A 86 27.63 12.12 -14.63
N SER A 87 27.77 11.74 -13.36
CA SER A 87 28.84 12.23 -12.49
C SER A 87 30.23 11.89 -13.03
N VAL A 88 30.48 10.62 -13.37
CA VAL A 88 31.77 10.15 -13.90
C VAL A 88 32.09 10.83 -15.23
N ARG A 89 31.12 10.93 -16.15
CA ARG A 89 31.32 11.65 -17.42
C ARG A 89 31.64 13.12 -17.17
N GLY A 90 30.97 13.77 -16.23
CA GLY A 90 31.28 15.14 -15.83
C GLY A 90 32.70 15.31 -15.29
N GLU A 91 33.20 14.35 -14.50
CA GLU A 91 34.59 14.34 -14.03
C GLU A 91 35.59 14.20 -15.18
N ILE A 92 35.36 13.22 -16.06
CA ILE A 92 36.20 13.00 -17.25
C ILE A 92 36.26 14.26 -18.12
N CYS A 93 35.11 14.88 -18.40
CA CYS A 93 35.06 16.12 -19.18
C CYS A 93 35.84 17.26 -18.51
N ARG A 94 35.73 17.42 -17.18
CA ARG A 94 36.49 18.44 -16.44
C ARG A 94 37.98 18.17 -16.45
N ASP A 95 38.40 16.92 -16.27
CA ASP A 95 39.81 16.54 -16.28
C ASP A 95 40.42 16.67 -17.68
N LEU A 96 39.68 16.29 -18.71
CA LEU A 96 40.07 16.51 -20.10
C LEU A 96 40.21 18.02 -20.35
N TRP A 97 39.21 18.81 -19.95
CA TRP A 97 39.26 20.27 -20.07
C TRP A 97 40.51 20.86 -19.43
N ARG A 98 40.80 20.49 -18.18
CA ARG A 98 42.00 20.96 -17.44
C ARG A 98 43.28 20.69 -18.22
N LYS A 99 43.51 19.44 -18.62
CA LYS A 99 44.72 19.04 -19.37
C LYS A 99 44.85 19.79 -20.69
N CYS A 100 43.73 20.06 -21.35
CA CYS A 100 43.71 20.72 -22.64
C CYS A 100 43.94 22.23 -22.52
N SER A 101 43.45 22.84 -21.43
CA SER A 101 43.71 24.24 -21.10
C SER A 101 45.16 24.54 -20.72
N GLU A 102 45.90 23.55 -20.24
CA GLU A 102 47.34 23.70 -19.96
C GLU A 102 48.19 23.78 -21.24
N THR A 103 47.67 23.26 -22.36
CA THR A 103 48.35 23.20 -23.66
C THR A 103 47.82 24.22 -24.68
N LEU A 104 46.93 25.11 -24.24
CA LEU A 104 46.22 26.05 -25.09
C LEU A 104 47.06 27.31 -25.36
N PRO A 105 47.14 27.78 -26.62
CA PRO A 105 47.70 29.10 -26.94
C PRO A 105 46.96 30.22 -26.18
N GLU A 106 47.69 31.27 -25.77
CA GLU A 106 47.17 32.36 -24.93
C GLU A 106 46.00 33.15 -25.56
N ASP A 107 45.82 33.04 -26.87
CA ASP A 107 44.81 33.75 -27.67
C ASP A 107 43.56 32.92 -28.00
N MET A 108 43.52 31.64 -27.64
CA MET A 108 42.40 30.76 -28.01
C MET A 108 41.24 30.86 -27.01
N THR A 109 40.04 31.16 -27.52
CA THR A 109 38.84 31.32 -26.68
C THR A 109 38.20 29.98 -26.29
N ARG A 110 37.36 29.99 -25.24
CA ARG A 110 36.65 28.80 -24.76
C ARG A 110 35.77 28.21 -25.86
N GLU A 111 35.06 29.06 -26.57
CA GLU A 111 34.09 28.70 -27.61
C GLU A 111 34.80 28.04 -28.81
N GLU A 112 35.94 28.58 -29.23
CA GLU A 112 36.77 28.00 -30.30
C GLU A 112 37.32 26.61 -29.93
N LEU A 113 37.63 26.38 -28.65
CA LEU A 113 38.07 25.05 -28.18
C LEU A 113 36.96 23.99 -28.25
N TRP A 114 35.73 24.37 -27.89
CA TRP A 114 34.59 23.45 -27.89
C TRP A 114 34.27 23.01 -29.33
N VAL A 115 34.30 23.95 -30.28
CA VAL A 115 34.15 23.68 -31.72
C VAL A 115 35.28 22.80 -32.24
N TRP A 116 36.54 23.12 -31.94
CA TRP A 116 37.71 22.35 -32.40
C TRP A 116 37.70 20.89 -31.88
N ARG A 117 37.13 20.65 -30.68
CA ARG A 117 37.02 19.32 -30.08
C ARG A 117 35.75 18.57 -30.46
N GLY A 118 34.86 19.16 -31.25
CA GLY A 118 33.59 18.54 -31.63
C GLY A 118 32.63 18.33 -30.45
N LEU A 119 32.78 19.11 -29.38
CA LEU A 119 31.88 19.12 -28.24
C LEU A 119 30.77 20.15 -28.52
N PHE A 120 29.76 19.73 -29.28
CA PHE A 120 28.50 20.45 -29.49
C PHE A 120 27.35 19.72 -28.83
#